data_AF-A0A3B9RDB4-F1
#
_entry.id   AF-A0A3B9RDB4-F1
#
_cell.length_a   1.000
_cell.length_b   1.000
_cell.length_c   1.000
_cell.angle_alpha   90.00
_cell.angle_beta   90.00
_cell.angle_gamma   90.00
#
_symmetry.space_group_name_H-M   'P 1'
#
loop_
_entity.id
_entity.type
_entity.pdbx_description
1 polymer ?
#
loop_
_entity_poly.entity_id
_entity_poly.type
_entity_poly.pdbx_seq_one_letter_code
_entity_poly.pdbx_strand_id
1 'polypeptide(L)'
;MYRLFIRPLLFLLDPEKVHYLSFSSIKFFSKIGLSGVIKSMFAVEDNRLERELFGLKFKNPVGLAAGFDKNAVLYNELSDFGFG
;
A
#
# COMPACT_ATOMS: atom_id res chain seq x y z
N MET A 1 -9.64 -14.06 3.49
CA MET A 1 -10.43 -12.95 4.09
C MET A 1 -10.76 -11.83 3.08
N TYR A 2 -9.77 -11.12 2.52
CA TYR A 2 -10.03 -9.95 1.65
C TYR A 2 -11.00 -10.23 0.49
N ARG A 3 -10.75 -11.28 -0.30
CA ARG A 3 -11.56 -11.62 -1.48
C ARG A 3 -13.00 -12.04 -1.15
N LEU A 4 -13.21 -12.68 0.00
CA LEU A 4 -14.49 -13.29 0.36
C LEU A 4 -15.41 -12.34 1.12
N PHE A 5 -14.86 -11.39 1.88
CA PHE A 5 -15.66 -10.54 2.77
C PHE A 5 -15.42 -9.04 2.52
N ILE A 6 -14.15 -8.59 2.55
CA ILE A 6 -13.83 -7.17 2.46
C ILE A 6 -14.16 -6.62 1.07
N ARG A 7 -13.68 -7.25 0.01
CA ARG A 7 -13.88 -6.78 -1.37
C ARG A 7 -15.36 -6.71 -1.75
N PRO A 8 -16.20 -7.75 -1.53
CA PRO A 8 -17.63 -7.65 -1.81
C PRO A 8 -18.31 -6.49 -1.08
N LEU A 9 -17.99 -6.27 0.20
CA LEU A 9 -18.55 -5.17 0.98
C LEU A 9 -18.12 -3.80 0.44
N LEU A 10 -16.84 -3.63 0.12
CA LEU A 10 -16.34 -2.38 -0.48
C LEU A 10 -17.01 -2.10 -1.84
N PHE A 11 -17.31 -3.13 -2.63
CA PHE A 11 -17.91 -2.97 -3.96
C PHE A 11 -19.40 -2.57 -3.92
N LEU A 12 -20.03 -2.55 -2.75
CA LEU A 12 -21.38 -1.99 -2.56
C LEU A 12 -21.37 -0.46 -2.44
N LEU A 13 -20.20 0.15 -2.27
CA LEU A 13 -20.03 1.59 -2.13
C LEU A 13 -19.55 2.22 -3.44
N ASP A 14 -19.82 3.52 -3.60
CA ASP A 14 -19.29 4.30 -4.72
C ASP A 14 -17.74 4.19 -4.77
N PRO A 15 -17.13 3.97 -5.96
CA PRO A 15 -15.68 3.76 -6.08
C PRO A 15 -14.83 4.89 -5.49
N GLU A 16 -15.25 6.14 -5.65
CA GLU A 16 -14.52 7.29 -5.13
C GLU A 16 -14.66 7.36 -3.60
N LYS A 17 -15.86 7.08 -3.07
CA LYS A 17 -16.05 6.96 -1.61
C LYS A 17 -15.18 5.85 -1.00
N VAL A 18 -15.08 4.69 -1.65
CA VAL A 18 -14.22 3.58 -1.19
C VAL A 18 -12.76 3.97 -1.24
N HIS A 19 -12.35 4.71 -2.26
CA HIS A 19 -10.99 5.21 -2.39
C HIS A 19 -10.63 6.12 -1.21
N TYR A 20 -11.46 7.13 -0.91
CA TYR A 20 -11.25 8.01 0.25
C TYR A 20 -11.33 7.25 1.58
N LEU A 21 -12.27 6.32 1.74
CA LEU A 21 -12.36 5.47 2.93
C LEU A 21 -11.08 4.65 3.14
N SER A 22 -10.54 4.07 2.07
CA SER A 22 -9.29 3.30 2.11
C SER A 22 -8.11 4.17 2.51
N PHE A 23 -8.01 5.38 1.93
CA PHE A 23 -7.00 6.37 2.31
C PHE A 23 -7.09 6.73 3.80
N SER A 24 -8.28 7.09 4.27
CA SER A 24 -8.48 7.43 5.68
C SER A 24 -8.17 6.27 6.61
N SER A 25 -8.50 5.04 6.22
CA SER A 25 -8.22 3.83 7.01
C SER A 25 -6.72 3.57 7.11
N ILE A 26 -5.99 3.61 6.00
CA ILE A 26 -4.53 3.43 5.96
C ILE A 26 -3.85 4.47 6.85
N LYS A 27 -4.24 5.74 6.71
CA LYS A 27 -3.72 6.84 7.53
C LYS A 27 -3.97 6.63 9.02
N PHE A 28 -5.19 6.22 9.37
CA PHE A 28 -5.59 5.99 10.75
C PHE A 28 -4.77 4.85 11.38
N PHE A 29 -4.66 3.71 10.70
CA PHE A 29 -3.93 2.55 11.22
C PHE A 29 -2.43 2.83 11.37
N SER A 30 -1.83 3.55 10.42
CA SER A 30 -0.46 4.03 10.57
C SER A 30 -0.31 4.94 11.80
N LYS A 31 -1.20 5.93 11.96
CA LYS A 31 -1.15 6.89 13.07
C LYS A 31 -1.25 6.24 14.46
N ILE A 32 -1.98 5.14 14.59
CA ILE A 32 -2.08 4.40 15.86
C ILE A 32 -0.93 3.38 16.07
N GLY A 33 0.09 3.40 15.22
CA GLY A 33 1.31 2.60 15.39
C GLY A 33 1.28 1.22 14.72
N LEU A 34 0.33 0.93 13.84
CA LEU A 34 0.26 -0.38 13.17
C LEU A 34 1.16 -0.51 11.93
N SER A 35 1.90 0.54 11.54
CA SER A 35 2.83 0.48 10.40
C SER A 35 3.78 -0.71 10.43
N GLY A 36 4.40 -0.99 11.59
CA GLY A 36 5.30 -2.13 11.74
C GLY A 36 4.61 -3.49 11.54
N VAL A 37 3.34 -3.61 11.94
CA VAL A 37 2.52 -4.82 11.75
C VAL A 37 2.13 -4.98 10.28
N ILE A 38 1.71 -3.90 9.62
CA ILE A 38 1.39 -3.92 8.18
C ILE A 38 2.62 -4.35 7.40
N LYS A 39 3.77 -3.73 7.68
CA LYS A 39 5.04 -4.05 7.02
C LYS A 39 5.46 -5.50 7.23
N SER A 40 5.36 -6.04 8.45
CA SER A 40 5.72 -7.44 8.70
C SER A 40 4.79 -8.44 8.02
N MET A 41 3.54 -8.06 7.74
CA MET A 41 2.58 -8.91 7.04
C MET A 41 2.72 -8.88 5.51
N PHE A 42 3.13 -7.74 4.93
CA PHE A 42 3.07 -7.54 3.48
C PHE A 42 4.43 -7.34 2.80
N ALA A 43 5.45 -6.86 3.52
CA ALA A 43 6.77 -6.66 2.91
C ALA A 43 7.47 -8.00 2.68
N VAL A 44 7.99 -8.18 1.47
CA VAL A 44 8.83 -9.33 1.10
C VAL A 44 10.23 -8.80 0.82
N GLU A 45 11.19 -9.18 1.66
CA GLU A 45 12.60 -8.81 1.49
C GLU A 45 13.38 -10.03 0.97
N ASP A 46 13.82 -9.96 -0.28
CA ASP A 46 14.60 -10.99 -0.95
C ASP A 46 15.58 -10.35 -1.93
N ASN A 47 16.88 -10.61 -1.77
CA ASN A 47 17.93 -10.05 -2.61
C ASN A 47 17.74 -10.36 -4.11
N ARG A 48 17.02 -11.44 -4.46
CA ARG A 48 16.71 -11.80 -5.86
C ARG A 48 15.75 -10.81 -6.52
N LEU A 49 14.98 -10.07 -5.72
CA LEU A 49 14.02 -9.08 -6.20
C LEU A 49 14.63 -7.70 -6.40
N GLU A 50 15.77 -7.40 -5.76
CA GLU A 50 16.40 -6.09 -5.87
C GLU A 50 16.71 -5.70 -7.33
N ARG A 51 16.55 -4.40 -7.62
CA ARG A 51 16.83 -3.82 -8.93
C ARG A 51 17.64 -2.54 -8.77
N GLU A 52 18.63 -2.37 -9.63
CA GLU A 52 19.31 -1.10 -9.81
C GLU A 52 18.92 -0.55 -11.19
N LEU A 53 18.24 0.59 -11.21
CA LEU A 53 17.74 1.23 -12.42
C LEU A 53 17.97 2.74 -12.30
N PHE A 54 18.55 3.34 -13.33
CA PHE A 54 18.79 4.79 -13.37
C PHE A 54 19.58 5.36 -12.17
N GLY A 55 20.49 4.56 -11.60
CA GLY A 55 21.28 4.93 -10.41
C GLY A 55 20.51 4.85 -9.08
N LEU A 56 19.29 4.31 -9.08
CA LEU A 56 18.47 4.08 -7.89
C LEU A 56 18.39 2.59 -7.59
N LYS A 57 18.40 2.25 -6.29
CA LYS A 57 18.19 0.89 -5.79
C LYS A 57 16.75 0.72 -5.32
N PHE A 58 16.04 -0.22 -5.93
CA PHE A 58 14.68 -0.63 -5.59
C PHE A 58 14.72 -1.97 -4.86
N LYS A 59 13.92 -2.11 -3.80
CA LYS A 59 13.89 -3.35 -3.00
C LYS A 59 13.30 -4.53 -3.77
N ASN A 60 12.37 -4.24 -4.66
CA ASN A 60 11.72 -5.21 -5.53
C ASN A 60 11.20 -4.52 -6.81
N PRO A 61 10.77 -5.25 -7.85
CA PRO A 61 10.35 -4.64 -9.12
C PRO A 61 8.87 -4.20 -9.13
N VAL A 62 8.17 -4.20 -8.00
CA VAL A 62 6.73 -3.92 -7.93
C VAL A 62 6.49 -2.55 -7.30
N GLY A 63 6.05 -1.59 -8.12
CA GLY A 63 5.68 -0.25 -7.67
C GLY A 63 4.17 -0.04 -7.57
N LEU A 64 3.76 0.99 -6.82
CA LEU A 64 2.40 1.51 -6.85
C LEU A 64 2.27 2.53 -7.98
N ALA A 65 1.34 2.30 -8.91
CA ALA A 65 1.16 3.16 -10.07
C ALA A 65 0.63 4.56 -9.71
N ALA A 66 0.93 5.53 -10.58
CA ALA A 66 0.40 6.88 -10.48
C ALA A 66 -1.14 6.90 -10.49
N GLY A 67 -1.71 7.96 -9.91
CA GLY A 67 -3.16 8.15 -9.83
C GLY A 67 -3.81 7.48 -8.61
N PHE A 68 -3.09 6.61 -7.89
CA PHE A 68 -3.54 6.12 -6.58
C PHE A 68 -3.39 7.21 -5.51
N ASP A 69 -2.15 7.61 -5.17
CA ASP A 69 -1.89 8.76 -4.29
C ASP A 69 -1.57 10.00 -5.13
N LYS A 70 -2.62 10.70 -5.55
CA LYS A 70 -2.53 11.85 -6.46
C LYS A 70 -1.80 13.05 -5.84
N ASN A 71 -1.79 13.14 -4.51
CA ASN A 71 -1.36 14.33 -3.78
C ASN A 71 -0.18 14.05 -2.82
N ALA A 72 0.45 12.88 -2.93
CA ALA A 72 1.54 12.43 -2.05
C ALA A 72 1.18 12.53 -0.55
N VAL A 73 -0.04 12.13 -0.19
CA VAL A 73 -0.56 12.23 1.19
C VAL A 73 -0.23 10.99 2.02
N LEU A 74 -0.02 9.83 1.39
CA LEU A 74 0.16 8.53 2.06
C LEU A 74 1.37 7.73 1.56
N TYR A 75 2.29 8.33 0.81
CA TYR A 75 3.41 7.58 0.23
C TYR A 75 4.25 6.81 1.28
N ASN A 76 4.41 7.35 2.49
CA ASN A 76 5.11 6.66 3.58
C ASN A 76 4.31 5.45 4.07
N GLU A 77 3.01 5.62 4.35
CA GLU A 77 2.13 4.56 4.82
C GLU A 77 1.89 3.48 3.76
N LEU A 78 1.84 3.85 2.49
CA LEU A 78 1.71 2.93 1.37
C LEU A 78 2.98 2.10 1.16
N SER A 79 4.15 2.63 1.53
CA SER A 79 5.41 1.88 1.46
C SER A 79 5.44 0.65 2.38
N ASP A 80 4.63 0.64 3.44
CA ASP A 80 4.49 -0.51 4.35
C ASP A 80 3.80 -1.72 3.69
N PHE A 81 3.14 -1.54 2.53
CA PHE A 81 2.48 -2.64 1.82
C PHE A 81 3.41 -3.44 0.87
N GLY A 82 4.72 -3.18 0.94
CA GLY A 82 5.73 -3.99 0.24
C GLY A 82 6.08 -3.53 -1.17
N PHE A 83 5.65 -2.33 -1.59
CA PHE A 83 6.11 -1.73 -2.85
C PHE A 83 7.60 -1.35 -2.77
N GLY A 84 8.32 -1.58 -3.87
CA GLY A 84 9.79 -1.55 -3.96
C GLY A 84 10.39 -0.32 -4.62
#